data_AF-A0A0L6V9I9-F1
#
_entry.id   AF-A0A0L6V9I9-F1
#
_cell.length_a   1.000
_cell.length_b   1.000
_cell.length_c   1.000
_cell.angle_alpha   90.00
_cell.angle_beta   90.00
_cell.angle_gamma   90.00
#
_symmetry.space_group_name_H-M   'P 1'
#
loop_
_entity.id
_entity.type
_entity.pdbx_description
1 polymer ?
#
loop_
_entity_poly.entity_id
_entity_poly.type
_entity_poly.pdbx_seq_one_letter_code
_entity_poly.pdbx_strand_id
1 'polypeptide(L)'
;MEKDQETHEQAPDAALISKITRFKGLREQGIYFNDNLVQSKSYRNPNIYAKLVEFLNISETSTNFHPSFWDPTGLPVSAQADSLRQLQQALADEKEKQRTKRTTIDFDHPRSSSSSNIPTNRTNLKRERDRDRDRERERDRDHPSRRREHSP
;
A
#
# COMPACT_ATOMS: atom_id res chain seq x y z
N MET A 1 51.45 20.09 -1.97
CA MET A 1 50.67 21.18 -2.60
C MET A 1 49.25 21.01 -2.11
N GLU A 2 49.03 21.52 -0.91
CA GLU A 2 47.81 21.47 -0.12
C GLU A 2 46.98 22.67 -0.58
N LYS A 3 45.79 22.44 -1.14
CA LYS A 3 44.86 23.51 -1.46
C LYS A 3 44.01 23.72 -0.23
N ASP A 4 44.34 24.76 0.53
CA ASP A 4 43.52 25.27 1.62
C ASP A 4 42.10 25.49 1.10
N GLN A 5 41.15 24.75 1.67
CA GLN A 5 39.73 24.98 1.42
C GLN A 5 39.35 26.24 2.17
N GLU A 6 39.22 27.34 1.43
CA GLU A 6 38.67 28.60 1.89
C GLU A 6 37.23 28.35 2.37
N THR A 7 37.06 28.22 3.69
CA THR A 7 35.76 28.30 4.33
C THR A 7 35.27 29.74 4.16
N HIS A 8 34.45 29.96 3.13
CA HIS A 8 33.67 31.18 3.01
C HIS A 8 32.73 31.29 4.23
N GLU A 9 33.19 31.99 5.28
CA GLU A 9 32.35 32.45 6.38
C GLU A 9 31.34 33.47 5.82
N GLN A 10 30.24 32.93 5.31
CA GLN A 10 29.13 33.73 4.85
C GLN A 10 28.39 34.21 6.09
N ALA A 11 28.41 35.53 6.33
CA ALA A 11 27.68 36.14 7.42
C ALA A 11 26.22 35.66 7.40
N PRO A 12 25.63 35.33 8.56
CA PRO A 12 24.31 34.75 8.62
C PRO A 12 23.27 35.69 8.03
N ASP A 13 22.41 35.17 7.15
CA ASP A 13 21.34 35.95 6.51
C ASP A 13 20.45 36.63 7.55
N ALA A 14 20.40 37.96 7.52
CA ALA A 14 19.64 38.77 8.45
C ALA A 14 18.13 38.46 8.42
N ALA A 15 17.60 38.08 7.24
CA ALA A 15 16.20 37.67 7.10
C ALA A 15 15.94 36.34 7.81
N LEU A 16 16.87 35.38 7.68
CA LEU A 16 16.80 34.10 8.37
C LEU A 16 16.89 34.26 9.90
N ILE A 17 17.82 35.09 10.39
CA ILE A 17 17.96 35.38 11.82
C ILE A 17 16.65 35.96 12.37
N SER A 18 16.05 36.92 11.67
CA SER A 18 14.79 37.55 12.10
C SER A 18 13.65 36.53 12.19
N LYS A 19 13.55 35.60 11.23
CA LYS A 19 12.56 34.49 11.25
C LYS A 19 12.79 33.55 12.43
N ILE A 20 14.04 33.15 12.67
CA ILE A 20 14.40 32.26 13.78
C ILE A 20 14.07 32.93 15.13
N THR A 21 14.45 34.19 15.31
CA THR A 21 14.16 34.97 16.53
C THR A 21 12.66 35.05 16.80
N ARG A 22 11.86 35.32 15.75
CA ARG A 22 10.39 35.31 15.86
C ARG A 22 9.87 33.93 16.26
N PHE A 23 10.36 32.86 15.63
CA PHE A 23 9.93 31.50 15.92
C PHE A 23 10.26 31.09 17.36
N LYS A 24 11.43 31.50 17.85
CA LYS A 24 11.85 31.29 19.25
C LYS A 24 10.89 31.99 20.21
N GLY A 25 10.58 33.27 19.99
CA GLY A 25 9.65 34.02 20.85
C GLY A 25 8.24 33.40 20.90
N LEU A 26 7.74 32.90 19.76
CA LEU A 26 6.45 32.18 19.71
C LEU A 26 6.48 30.88 20.52
N ARG A 27 7.59 30.13 20.47
CA ARG A 27 7.76 28.91 21.28
C ARG A 27 7.78 29.19 22.77
N GLU A 28 8.43 30.27 23.20
CA GLU A 28 8.47 30.70 24.61
C GLU A 28 7.06 31.10 25.13
N GLN A 29 6.19 31.58 24.24
CA GLN A 29 4.78 31.86 24.53
C GLN A 29 3.87 30.61 24.50
N GLY A 30 4.44 29.42 24.25
CA GLY A 30 3.70 28.17 24.14
C GLY A 30 2.97 27.97 22.80
N ILE A 31 3.27 28.79 21.78
CA ILE A 31 2.69 28.65 20.44
C ILE A 31 3.60 27.76 19.59
N TYR A 32 3.14 26.54 19.32
CA TYR A 32 3.84 25.60 18.47
C TYR A 32 3.28 25.62 17.04
N PHE A 33 4.12 26.02 16.09
CA PHE A 33 3.73 26.07 14.66
C PHE A 33 3.37 24.69 14.11
N ASN A 34 4.12 23.66 14.50
CA ASN A 34 3.89 22.29 14.03
C ASN A 34 2.50 21.78 14.43
N ASP A 35 2.00 22.18 15.61
CA ASP A 35 0.67 21.77 16.07
C ASP A 35 -0.42 22.38 15.20
N ASN A 36 -0.30 23.68 14.89
CA ASN A 36 -1.19 24.36 13.96
C ASN A 36 -1.11 23.77 12.54
N LEU A 37 0.10 23.41 12.09
CA LEU A 37 0.32 22.79 10.79
C LEU A 37 -0.39 21.43 10.70
N VAL A 38 -0.20 20.56 11.69
CA VAL A 38 -0.83 19.23 11.76
C VAL A 38 -2.36 19.35 11.87
N GLN A 39 -2.85 20.37 12.58
CA GLN A 39 -4.28 20.65 12.66
C GLN A 39 -4.88 21.20 11.35
N SER A 40 -4.08 21.75 10.44
CA SER A 40 -4.60 22.27 9.17
C SER A 40 -5.21 21.17 8.29
N LYS A 41 -6.30 21.47 7.58
CA LYS A 41 -6.95 20.51 6.67
C LYS A 41 -6.02 20.06 5.54
N SER A 42 -5.18 20.96 5.04
CA SER A 42 -4.22 20.68 3.96
C SER A 42 -3.17 19.66 4.37
N TYR A 43 -2.75 19.65 5.64
CA TYR A 43 -1.78 18.69 6.15
C TYR A 43 -2.39 17.29 6.37
N ARG A 44 -3.70 17.20 6.62
CA ARG A 44 -4.42 15.91 6.74
C ARG A 44 -4.81 15.30 5.39
N ASN A 45 -4.20 15.75 4.31
CA ASN A 45 -4.40 15.20 2.97
C ASN A 45 -3.49 13.98 2.77
N PRO A 46 -4.00 12.77 2.45
CA PRO A 46 -3.16 11.60 2.23
C PRO A 46 -2.13 11.78 1.10
N ASN A 47 -2.37 12.72 0.18
CA ASN A 47 -1.45 13.02 -0.93
C ASN A 47 -0.43 14.13 -0.59
N ILE A 48 -0.43 14.71 0.62
CA ILE A 48 0.48 15.81 0.97
C ILE A 48 1.94 15.37 0.91
N TYR A 49 2.23 14.15 1.36
CA TYR A 49 3.59 13.62 1.40
C TYR A 49 4.21 13.53 0.01
N ALA A 50 3.51 12.91 -0.95
CA ALA A 50 3.97 12.81 -2.33
C ALA A 50 4.25 14.20 -2.95
N LYS A 51 3.42 15.20 -2.64
CA LYS A 51 3.63 16.57 -3.10
C LYS A 51 4.83 17.26 -2.45
N LEU A 52 5.12 16.97 -1.19
CA LEU A 52 6.32 17.49 -0.51
C LEU A 52 7.60 16.89 -1.10
N VAL A 53 7.60 15.58 -1.38
CA VAL A 53 8.72 14.89 -2.04
C VAL A 53 8.97 15.50 -3.42
N GLU A 54 7.91 15.67 -4.23
CA GLU A 54 7.97 16.31 -5.55
C GLU A 54 8.50 17.76 -5.44
N PHE A 55 7.95 18.56 -4.53
CA PHE A 55 8.33 19.97 -4.36
C PHE A 55 9.79 20.15 -3.91
N LEU A 56 10.26 19.28 -3.01
CA LEU A 56 11.61 19.32 -2.49
C LEU A 56 12.64 18.57 -3.36
N ASN A 57 12.18 17.97 -4.47
CA ASN A 57 12.99 17.12 -5.35
C ASN A 57 13.77 16.03 -4.57
N ILE A 58 13.12 15.43 -3.56
CA ILE A 58 13.75 14.41 -2.71
C ILE A 58 13.64 13.05 -3.40
N SER A 59 14.75 12.31 -3.44
CA SER A 59 14.73 10.90 -3.80
C SER A 59 14.47 10.05 -2.55
N GLU A 60 13.27 9.48 -2.44
CA GLU A 60 12.84 8.67 -1.28
C GLU A 60 13.71 7.43 -1.06
N THR A 61 14.29 6.90 -2.14
CA THR A 61 15.14 5.72 -2.10
C THR A 61 16.62 6.06 -2.02
N SER A 62 16.98 7.34 -1.86
CA SER A 62 18.39 7.73 -1.72
C SER A 62 19.03 7.10 -0.48
N THR A 63 20.31 6.79 -0.60
CA THR A 63 21.09 6.16 0.46
C THR A 63 22.40 6.88 0.65
N ASN A 64 22.96 6.82 1.86
CA ASN A 64 24.32 7.27 2.15
C ASN A 64 25.37 6.18 1.86
N PHE A 65 24.94 4.98 1.47
CA PHE A 65 25.85 3.88 1.11
C PHE A 65 26.34 4.03 -0.33
N HIS A 66 27.60 3.63 -0.57
CA HIS A 66 28.12 3.58 -1.93
C HIS A 66 27.34 2.52 -2.75
N PRO A 67 27.05 2.77 -4.06
CA PRO A 67 26.23 1.87 -4.88
C PRO A 67 26.75 0.42 -4.97
N SER A 68 28.05 0.21 -4.74
CA SER A 68 28.63 -1.15 -4.68
C SER A 68 28.09 -1.99 -3.52
N PHE A 69 27.66 -1.36 -2.43
CA PHE A 69 27.09 -2.05 -1.27
C PHE A 69 25.57 -2.09 -1.32
N TRP A 70 24.95 -1.01 -1.80
CA TRP A 70 23.51 -0.91 -1.92
C TRP A 70 23.13 0.01 -3.07
N ASP A 71 22.51 -0.56 -4.10
CA ASP A 71 21.84 0.17 -5.16
C ASP A 71 20.32 -0.05 -5.04
N PRO A 72 19.56 0.97 -4.61
CA PRO A 72 18.09 0.92 -4.54
C PRO A 72 17.44 0.63 -5.90
N THR A 73 18.14 0.93 -7.00
CA THR A 73 17.67 0.74 -8.38
C THR A 73 18.35 -0.42 -9.09
N GLY A 74 19.17 -1.21 -8.37
CA GLY A 74 20.00 -2.26 -8.96
C GLY A 74 19.25 -3.52 -9.38
N LEU A 75 17.92 -3.58 -9.20
CA LEU A 75 17.14 -4.74 -9.63
C LEU A 75 17.10 -4.82 -11.16
N PRO A 76 17.36 -6.01 -11.75
CA PRO A 76 17.22 -6.20 -13.19
C PRO A 76 15.75 -6.05 -13.60
N VAL A 77 15.51 -5.60 -14.84
CA VAL A 77 14.16 -5.37 -15.37
C VAL A 77 13.27 -6.62 -15.22
N SER A 78 13.82 -7.82 -15.42
CA SER A 78 13.08 -9.08 -15.25
C SER A 78 12.54 -9.33 -13.84
N ALA A 79 13.18 -8.75 -12.82
CA ALA A 79 12.77 -8.84 -11.42
C ALA A 79 11.84 -7.70 -10.99
N GLN A 80 11.53 -6.75 -11.87
CA GLN A 80 10.57 -5.69 -11.57
C GLN A 80 9.14 -6.25 -11.50
N ALA A 81 8.30 -5.60 -10.70
CA ALA A 81 6.94 -6.06 -10.44
C ALA A 81 6.11 -6.23 -11.72
N ASP A 82 6.25 -5.32 -12.69
CA ASP A 82 5.51 -5.38 -13.95
C ASP A 82 5.95 -6.57 -14.82
N SER A 83 7.25 -6.85 -14.92
CA SER A 83 7.78 -7.99 -15.67
C SER A 83 7.39 -9.32 -15.01
N LEU A 84 7.46 -9.41 -13.68
CA LEU A 84 6.99 -10.58 -12.95
C LEU A 84 5.49 -10.81 -13.14
N ARG A 85 4.69 -9.74 -13.11
CA ARG A 85 3.24 -9.82 -13.37
C ARG A 85 2.95 -10.37 -14.77
N GLN A 86 3.66 -9.88 -15.78
CA GLN A 86 3.52 -10.36 -17.17
C GLN A 86 3.90 -11.84 -17.30
N LEU A 87 5.01 -12.25 -16.67
CA LEU A 87 5.46 -13.64 -16.69
C LEU A 87 4.43 -14.56 -16.00
N GLN A 88 3.91 -14.15 -14.84
CA GLN A 88 2.87 -14.90 -14.13
C GLN A 88 1.58 -15.03 -14.95
N GLN A 89 1.17 -13.95 -15.62
CA GLN A 89 0.02 -13.98 -16.52
C GLN A 89 0.22 -14.96 -17.67
N ALA A 90 1.39 -14.93 -18.33
CA ALA A 90 1.70 -15.83 -19.43
C ALA A 90 1.68 -17.31 -19.00
N LEU A 91 2.21 -17.63 -17.83
CA LEU A 91 2.18 -18.98 -17.26
C LEU A 91 0.75 -19.43 -16.91
N ALA A 92 -0.09 -18.52 -16.41
CA ALA A 92 -1.49 -18.80 -16.12
C ALA A 92 -2.26 -19.10 -17.43
N ASP A 93 -2.07 -18.29 -18.46
CA ASP A 93 -2.70 -18.46 -19.77
C ASP A 93 -2.28 -19.78 -20.45
N GLU A 94 -1.00 -20.16 -20.34
CA GLU A 94 -0.52 -21.43 -20.86
C GLU A 94 -1.15 -22.62 -20.12
N LYS A 95 -1.22 -22.55 -18.78
CA LYS A 95 -1.86 -23.59 -17.96
C LYS A 95 -3.34 -23.74 -18.32
N GLU A 96 -4.05 -22.63 -18.56
CA GLU A 96 -5.44 -22.67 -19.00
C GLU A 96 -5.59 -23.34 -20.38
N LYS A 97 -4.74 -22.98 -21.35
CA LYS A 97 -4.69 -23.63 -22.68
C LYS A 97 -4.38 -25.12 -22.61
N GLN A 98 -3.58 -25.57 -21.64
CA GLN A 98 -3.32 -27.00 -21.44
C GLN A 98 -4.50 -27.73 -20.75
N ARG A 99 -5.26 -27.05 -19.89
CA ARG A 99 -6.45 -27.61 -19.26
C ARG A 99 -7.60 -27.79 -20.26
N THR A 100 -7.80 -26.84 -21.16
CA THR A 100 -8.81 -26.97 -22.23
C THR A 100 -8.51 -28.12 -23.19
N LYS A 101 -7.25 -28.55 -23.31
CA LYS A 101 -6.84 -29.75 -24.07
C LYS A 101 -7.04 -31.08 -23.31
N ARG A 102 -7.32 -31.06 -22.00
CA ARG A 102 -7.46 -32.24 -21.13
C ARG A 102 -8.89 -32.45 -20.59
N THR A 103 -9.93 -32.17 -21.38
CA THR A 103 -11.32 -32.16 -20.88
C THR A 103 -12.14 -33.42 -21.10
N THR A 104 -11.52 -34.61 -21.13
CA THR A 104 -12.23 -35.87 -20.86
C THR A 104 -11.25 -36.82 -20.19
N ILE A 105 -11.45 -37.07 -18.90
CA ILE A 105 -10.89 -38.23 -18.20
C ILE A 105 -12.08 -39.14 -17.97
N ASP A 106 -12.16 -40.24 -18.71
CA ASP A 106 -13.15 -41.27 -18.45
C ASP A 106 -12.75 -42.02 -17.18
N PHE A 107 -13.58 -41.86 -16.15
CA PHE A 107 -13.44 -42.63 -14.92
C PHE A 107 -14.15 -43.96 -15.13
N ASP A 108 -13.37 -45.03 -15.31
CA ASP A 108 -13.90 -46.39 -15.23
C ASP A 108 -14.47 -46.58 -13.82
N HIS A 109 -15.80 -46.65 -13.74
CA HIS A 109 -16.47 -46.98 -12.50
C HIS A 109 -16.16 -48.46 -12.23
N PRO A 110 -15.71 -48.85 -11.02
CA PRO A 110 -15.58 -50.26 -10.71
C PRO A 110 -16.94 -50.91 -10.91
N ARG A 111 -17.00 -51.92 -11.77
CA ARG A 111 -18.15 -52.82 -11.89
C ARG A 111 -18.28 -53.58 -10.57
N SER A 112 -18.87 -52.95 -9.56
CA SER A 112 -19.41 -53.64 -8.42
C SER A 112 -20.91 -53.79 -8.64
N SER A 113 -21.33 -55.04 -8.68
CA SER A 113 -22.70 -55.46 -8.45
C SER A 113 -23.40 -54.66 -7.35
N SER A 114 -24.70 -54.47 -7.58
CA SER A 114 -25.73 -54.03 -6.65
C SER A 114 -26.03 -52.52 -6.56
N SER A 115 -27.31 -52.27 -6.76
CA SER A 115 -28.04 -51.00 -6.72
C SER A 115 -28.04 -50.39 -5.32
N SER A 116 -27.71 -49.10 -5.23
CA SER A 116 -28.27 -48.22 -4.20
C SER A 116 -28.18 -46.76 -4.63
N ASN A 117 -29.31 -46.22 -5.08
CA ASN A 117 -29.49 -44.79 -5.35
C ASN A 117 -29.34 -43.98 -4.06
N ILE A 118 -28.23 -43.25 -3.90
CA ILE A 118 -28.10 -42.21 -2.88
C ILE A 118 -28.15 -40.86 -3.60
N PRO A 119 -29.22 -40.05 -3.42
CA PRO A 119 -29.29 -38.74 -4.05
C PRO A 119 -28.38 -37.76 -3.30
N THR A 120 -27.25 -37.37 -3.90
CA THR A 120 -26.42 -36.28 -3.39
C THR A 120 -27.12 -34.94 -3.64
N ASN A 121 -27.68 -34.36 -2.58
CA ASN A 121 -28.42 -33.10 -2.57
C ASN A 121 -27.47 -31.89 -2.75
N ARG A 122 -26.86 -31.75 -3.93
CA ARG A 122 -25.91 -30.66 -4.27
C ARG A 122 -26.57 -29.27 -4.37
N THR A 123 -27.90 -29.20 -4.45
CA THR A 123 -28.64 -27.94 -4.58
C THR A 123 -28.76 -27.17 -3.26
N ASN A 124 -28.69 -27.85 -2.11
CA ASN A 124 -28.81 -27.22 -0.80
C ASN A 124 -27.54 -26.47 -0.37
N LEU A 125 -26.35 -26.98 -0.67
CA LEU A 125 -25.08 -26.34 -0.30
C LEU A 125 -24.87 -24.97 -0.99
N LYS A 126 -25.37 -24.81 -2.22
CA LYS A 126 -25.29 -23.53 -2.94
C LYS A 126 -26.25 -22.49 -2.33
N ARG A 127 -27.48 -22.91 -2.00
CA ARG A 127 -28.49 -22.03 -1.37
C ARG A 127 -28.09 -21.59 0.04
N GLU A 128 -27.38 -22.44 0.79
CA GLU A 128 -26.89 -22.10 2.13
C GLU A 128 -25.76 -21.07 2.06
N ARG A 129 -24.81 -21.27 1.14
CA ARG A 129 -23.71 -20.31 0.90
C ARG A 129 -24.18 -18.94 0.41
N ASP A 130 -25.23 -18.89 -0.41
CA ASP A 130 -25.81 -17.62 -0.86
C ASP A 130 -26.56 -16.91 0.28
N ARG A 131 -27.25 -17.64 1.16
CA ARG A 131 -27.92 -17.07 2.35
C ARG A 131 -26.94 -16.50 3.38
N ASP A 132 -25.80 -17.15 3.60
CA ASP A 132 -24.80 -16.64 4.56
C ASP A 132 -24.13 -15.36 4.05
N ARG A 133 -23.94 -15.24 2.72
CA ARG A 133 -23.42 -14.04 2.07
C ARG A 133 -24.37 -12.85 2.19
N ASP A 134 -25.67 -13.09 2.10
CA ASP A 134 -26.67 -12.04 2.26
C ASP A 134 -26.82 -11.62 3.74
N ARG A 135 -26.66 -12.55 4.70
CA ARG A 135 -26.63 -12.21 6.14
C ARG A 135 -25.43 -11.36 6.56
N GLU A 136 -24.24 -11.61 5.99
CA GLU A 136 -23.07 -10.74 6.22
C GLU A 136 -23.34 -9.32 5.70
N ARG A 137 -23.94 -9.20 4.52
CA ARG A 137 -24.29 -7.89 3.93
C ARG A 137 -25.36 -7.12 4.71
N GLU A 138 -26.29 -7.81 5.36
CA GLU A 138 -27.27 -7.16 6.26
C GLU A 138 -26.64 -6.71 7.58
N ARG A 139 -25.74 -7.51 8.19
CA ARG A 139 -25.02 -7.10 9.41
C ARG A 139 -24.20 -5.82 9.23
N ASP A 140 -23.63 -5.63 8.04
CA ASP A 140 -22.86 -4.42 7.72
C ASP A 140 -23.74 -3.18 7.48
N ARG A 141 -25.04 -3.35 7.20
CA ARG A 141 -25.98 -2.23 7.02
C ARG A 141 -26.62 -1.74 8.32
N ASP A 142 -26.82 -2.63 9.29
CA ASP A 142 -27.55 -2.31 10.52
C ASP A 142 -26.66 -1.84 11.70
N HIS A 143 -25.36 -1.65 11.48
CA HIS A 143 -24.49 -0.95 12.43
C HIS A 143 -24.26 0.51 12.01
N PRO A 144 -25.14 1.47 12.39
CA PRO A 144 -24.73 2.85 12.45
C PRO A 144 -23.65 2.93 13.52
N SER A 145 -22.42 3.22 13.08
CA SER A 145 -21.28 3.48 13.94
C SER A 145 -21.71 4.46 15.03
N ARG A 146 -21.80 3.97 16.28
CA ARG A 146 -22.15 4.77 17.46
C ARG A 146 -21.25 5.99 17.50
N ARG A 147 -21.80 7.11 17.06
CA ARG A 147 -21.32 8.46 17.29
C ARG A 147 -21.24 8.60 18.81
N ARG A 148 -20.03 8.60 19.36
CA ARG A 148 -19.76 8.96 20.76
C ARG A 148 -20.12 10.44 20.90
N GLU A 149 -21.36 10.70 21.28
CA GLU A 149 -21.76 11.98 21.85
C GLU A 149 -21.04 12.12 23.21
N HIS A 150 -20.25 13.17 23.36
CA HIS A 150 -19.93 13.77 24.64
C HIS A 150 -20.38 15.22 24.55
N SER A 151 -21.27 15.60 25.46
CA SER A 151 -21.72 16.97 25.73
C SER A 151 -21.86 17.08 27.25
N PRO A 152 -21.93 18.30 27.80
CA PRO A 152 -21.03 19.44 27.66
C PRO A 152 -20.10 19.57 28.89
#